data_AF-A0A7H8S9A8-F1
#
_entry.id   AF-A0A7H8S9A8-F1
#
_cell.length_a   1.000
_cell.length_b   1.000
_cell.length_c   1.000
_cell.angle_alpha   90.00
_cell.angle_beta   90.00
_cell.angle_gamma   90.00
#
_symmetry.space_group_name_H-M   'P 1'
#
loop_
_entity.id
_entity.type
_entity.pdbx_description
1 polymer ?
#
loop_
_entity_poly.entity_id
_entity_poly.type
_entity_poly.pdbx_seq_one_letter_code
_entity_poly.pdbx_strand_id
1 'polypeptide(L)'
;MLQRSFANSGKLSRLMLRLDRTRIIIWLAGLSFFTLVVPVAFDDLYPAQQDRNAMAETMENPAMTAMVGPGDLENYTIGAMTSHQMLLLTAVVVGLMNILLMNRHTRSEEEDGRQEMVRSLPVGKLANLNASFIVLVSINILLAVITGIGLYALGIDSMGLSGSLLYGLILGVTGIFFAGVTALMAQITENARSVFGFSLALLLLAYLIRAIGDVSNETLSWISPLGWVSSAEVYSENNWWVLLLLAGGTVILIMLAFYLNAIRDLDAGFLPSRPGKRHASRSLLSPFGLAFRLQRAGIISWAVAMLLVGISYGSVMGDLDSFFGSNEAIQQVLVSEERASFTMQFVSMLMIVMALIGTVPAVMAVLKLNGEEKKVRIDHVLGRSVSRTRLLLGYLIIAVINGFLMLSLAAGGLWLAGASVMDEPFEFGVIYGAGLAYYPAVLTMVGLAVLIIGFVPKISGLIWLYVLYSFFVLYFGNMFQFPDWVGNLSPFGYIPELPVDEMEWTPVIILTIVAIGLTVVGMFGYNRRDIQG
;
A
#
# COMPACT_ATOMS: atom_id res chain seq x y z
N MET A 1 42.37 -5.27 8.16
CA MET A 1 41.68 -4.74 6.95
C MET A 1 40.16 -4.71 7.15
N LEU A 2 39.51 -5.82 7.53
CA LEU A 2 38.06 -5.90 7.79
C LEU A 2 37.52 -4.90 8.84
N GLN A 3 38.19 -4.72 9.99
CA GLN A 3 37.74 -3.75 11.02
C GLN A 3 37.71 -2.30 10.51
N ARG A 4 38.56 -1.92 9.55
CA ARG A 4 38.54 -0.59 8.93
C ARG A 4 37.32 -0.42 8.01
N SER A 5 36.87 -1.49 7.36
CA SER A 5 35.71 -1.47 6.45
C SER A 5 34.38 -1.20 7.17
N PHE A 6 34.29 -1.49 8.47
CA PHE A 6 33.10 -1.26 9.30
C PHE A 6 33.25 -0.08 10.28
N ALA A 7 34.33 0.70 10.15
CA ALA A 7 34.62 1.80 11.06
C ALA A 7 33.46 2.81 11.11
N ASN A 8 33.10 3.23 12.33
CA ASN A 8 32.02 4.17 12.64
C ASN A 8 30.58 3.73 12.31
N SER A 9 30.33 2.44 12.03
CA SER A 9 28.95 1.91 11.82
C SER A 9 28.01 2.27 12.96
N GLY A 10 28.44 2.15 14.23
CA GLY A 10 27.58 2.47 15.39
C GLY A 10 27.15 3.94 15.47
N LYS A 11 28.00 4.88 15.02
CA LYS A 11 27.63 6.31 14.96
C LYS A 11 26.60 6.54 13.86
N LEU A 12 26.75 5.87 12.72
CA LEU A 12 25.78 5.91 11.62
C LEU A 12 24.44 5.30 12.03
N SER A 13 24.44 4.14 12.71
CA SER A 13 23.19 3.53 13.21
C SER A 13 22.45 4.48 14.16
N ARG A 14 23.17 5.15 15.07
CA ARG A 14 22.57 6.15 15.96
C ARG A 14 21.99 7.34 15.19
N LEU A 15 22.66 7.80 14.13
CA LEU A 15 22.16 8.87 13.27
C LEU A 15 20.89 8.43 12.53
N MET A 16 20.90 7.25 11.91
CA MET A 16 19.74 6.67 11.22
C MET A 16 18.54 6.55 12.14
N LEU A 17 18.72 6.02 13.37
CA LEU A 17 17.65 5.95 14.38
C LEU A 17 17.09 7.32 14.74
N ARG A 18 17.94 8.35 14.87
CA ARG A 18 17.47 9.71 15.19
C ARG A 18 16.66 10.32 14.06
N LEU A 19 17.09 10.11 12.81
CA LEU A 19 16.41 10.63 11.63
C LEU A 19 15.06 9.93 11.38
N ASP A 20 14.97 8.64 11.73
CA ASP A 20 13.81 7.81 11.41
C ASP A 20 12.93 7.41 12.59
N ARG A 21 13.23 7.90 13.80
CA ARG A 21 12.48 7.58 15.03
C ARG A 21 10.96 7.64 14.86
N THR A 22 10.43 8.69 14.24
CA THR A 22 8.98 8.87 14.09
C THR A 22 8.39 7.81 13.18
N ARG A 23 9.07 7.47 12.08
CA ARG A 23 8.60 6.41 11.16
C ARG A 23 8.70 5.03 11.80
N ILE A 24 9.80 4.77 12.50
CA ILE A 24 10.00 3.50 13.21
C ILE A 24 8.91 3.31 14.27
N ILE A 25 8.62 4.36 15.05
CA ILE A 25 7.55 4.33 16.05
C ILE A 25 6.19 4.10 15.39
N ILE A 26 5.86 4.78 14.30
CA ILE A 26 4.59 4.59 13.60
C ILE A 26 4.45 3.15 13.08
N TRP A 27 5.51 2.59 12.49
CA TRP A 27 5.50 1.22 12.00
C TRP A 27 5.33 0.20 13.12
N LEU A 28 6.14 0.31 14.19
CA LEU A 28 6.05 -0.58 15.33
C LEU A 28 4.70 -0.47 16.03
N ALA A 29 4.22 0.75 16.28
CA ALA A 29 2.92 0.98 16.90
C ALA A 29 1.79 0.41 16.05
N GLY A 30 1.77 0.67 14.73
CA GLY A 30 0.74 0.15 13.83
C GLY A 30 0.72 -1.37 13.77
N LEU A 31 1.89 -2.00 13.50
CA LEU A 31 1.99 -3.45 13.40
C LEU A 31 1.65 -4.14 14.73
N SER A 32 2.20 -3.66 15.85
CA SER A 32 1.90 -4.25 17.15
C SER A 32 0.45 -4.02 17.58
N PHE A 33 -0.13 -2.84 17.31
CA PHE A 33 -1.53 -2.58 17.63
C PHE A 33 -2.46 -3.53 16.88
N PHE A 34 -2.32 -3.65 15.56
CA PHE A 34 -3.17 -4.53 14.77
C PHE A 34 -2.99 -6.01 15.16
N THR A 35 -1.76 -6.46 15.40
CA THR A 35 -1.51 -7.85 15.84
C THR A 35 -2.13 -8.17 17.20
N LEU A 36 -2.18 -7.22 18.14
CA LEU A 36 -2.66 -7.46 19.50
C LEU A 36 -4.18 -7.27 19.65
N VAL A 37 -4.81 -6.43 18.82
CA VAL A 37 -6.26 -6.16 18.89
C VAL A 37 -7.08 -7.30 18.27
N VAL A 38 -6.60 -7.91 17.19
CA VAL A 38 -7.37 -8.92 16.45
C VAL A 38 -7.74 -10.15 17.30
N PRO A 39 -6.84 -10.75 18.10
CA PRO A 39 -7.19 -11.88 18.96
C PRO A 39 -8.30 -11.55 19.97
N VAL A 40 -8.28 -10.34 20.52
CA VAL A 40 -9.30 -9.86 21.46
C VAL A 40 -10.64 -9.73 20.75
N ALA A 41 -10.64 -9.14 19.55
CA ALA A 41 -11.86 -9.04 18.74
C ALA A 41 -12.40 -10.43 18.33
N PHE A 42 -11.54 -11.41 18.06
CA PHE A 42 -11.97 -12.78 17.77
C PHE A 42 -12.53 -13.50 19.00
N ASP A 43 -11.97 -13.27 20.18
CA ASP A 43 -12.52 -13.79 21.44
C ASP A 43 -13.93 -13.22 21.72
N ASP A 44 -14.12 -11.92 21.49
CA ASP A 44 -15.41 -11.25 21.66
C ASP A 44 -16.46 -11.69 20.62
N LEU A 45 -16.06 -11.85 19.35
CA LEU A 45 -16.97 -12.18 18.24
C LEU A 45 -17.30 -13.67 18.13
N TYR A 46 -16.36 -14.55 18.49
CA TYR A 46 -16.48 -16.00 18.36
C TYR A 46 -16.15 -16.72 19.68
N PRO A 47 -16.88 -16.45 20.78
CA PRO A 47 -16.57 -17.01 22.09
C PRO A 47 -16.77 -18.53 22.15
N ALA A 48 -17.80 -19.05 21.46
CA ALA A 48 -18.09 -20.48 21.43
C ALA A 48 -17.28 -21.21 20.33
N GLN A 49 -16.91 -22.47 20.60
CA GLN A 49 -16.21 -23.29 19.61
C GLN A 49 -17.05 -23.56 18.36
N GLN A 50 -18.38 -23.59 18.50
CA GLN A 50 -19.29 -23.79 17.38
C GLN A 50 -19.21 -22.64 16.36
N ASP A 51 -19.12 -21.38 16.83
CA ASP A 51 -19.00 -20.21 15.96
C ASP A 51 -17.65 -20.20 15.22
N ARG A 52 -16.59 -20.64 15.90
CA ARG A 52 -15.25 -20.81 15.30
C ARG A 52 -15.23 -21.92 14.25
N ASN A 53 -15.92 -23.03 14.49
CA ASN A 53 -16.00 -24.12 13.52
C ASN A 53 -16.80 -23.71 12.27
N ALA A 54 -17.89 -22.94 12.42
CA ALA A 54 -18.61 -22.37 11.27
C ALA A 54 -17.71 -21.42 10.45
N MET A 55 -16.84 -20.66 11.12
CA MET A 55 -15.83 -19.85 10.44
C MET A 55 -14.79 -20.71 9.71
N ALA A 56 -14.39 -21.84 10.30
CA ALA A 56 -13.46 -22.78 9.69
C ALA A 56 -14.03 -23.37 8.38
N GLU A 57 -15.31 -23.74 8.35
CA GLU A 57 -16.00 -24.19 7.13
C GLU A 57 -15.97 -23.11 6.02
N THR A 58 -16.12 -21.84 6.39
CA THR A 58 -16.01 -20.72 5.42
C THR A 58 -14.59 -20.58 4.87
N MET A 59 -13.58 -20.98 5.66
CA MET A 59 -12.17 -20.95 5.27
C MET A 59 -11.74 -22.15 4.42
N GLU A 60 -12.57 -23.20 4.31
CA GLU A 60 -12.36 -24.37 3.42
C GLU A 60 -12.62 -24.07 1.93
N ASN A 61 -12.38 -22.83 1.48
CA ASN A 61 -12.47 -22.45 0.08
C ASN A 61 -11.05 -22.24 -0.50
N PRO A 62 -10.73 -22.79 -1.69
CA PRO A 62 -9.47 -22.54 -2.40
C PRO A 62 -9.07 -21.06 -2.50
N ALA A 63 -10.04 -20.14 -2.64
CA ALA A 63 -9.77 -18.70 -2.66
C ALA A 63 -9.23 -18.19 -1.32
N MET A 64 -9.77 -18.70 -0.20
CA MET A 64 -9.31 -18.35 1.15
C MET A 64 -7.95 -18.97 1.42
N THR A 65 -7.72 -20.24 1.08
CA THR A 65 -6.40 -20.87 1.17
C THR A 65 -5.35 -20.12 0.35
N ALA A 66 -5.70 -19.66 -0.85
CA ALA A 66 -4.81 -18.81 -1.65
C ALA A 66 -4.50 -17.48 -0.95
N MET A 67 -5.45 -16.89 -0.22
CA MET A 67 -5.29 -15.59 0.42
C MET A 67 -4.50 -15.65 1.74
N VAL A 68 -4.87 -16.57 2.63
CA VAL A 68 -4.32 -16.63 4.00
C VAL A 68 -3.35 -17.78 4.23
N GLY A 69 -3.33 -18.77 3.33
CA GLY A 69 -2.53 -19.99 3.45
C GLY A 69 -3.34 -21.18 3.99
N PRO A 70 -2.71 -22.35 4.15
CA PRO A 70 -3.31 -23.47 4.85
C PRO A 70 -3.36 -23.18 6.37
N GLY A 71 -4.37 -23.72 7.04
CA GLY A 71 -4.52 -23.63 8.49
C GLY A 71 -5.07 -24.92 9.07
N ASP A 72 -4.91 -25.09 10.39
CA ASP A 72 -5.50 -26.19 11.16
C ASP A 72 -6.99 -25.92 11.38
N LEU A 73 -7.81 -26.32 10.39
CA LEU A 73 -9.26 -26.13 10.42
C LEU A 73 -9.97 -27.16 11.31
N GLU A 74 -9.32 -28.28 11.62
CA GLU A 74 -9.85 -29.30 12.52
C GLU A 74 -9.87 -28.82 13.98
N ASN A 75 -8.84 -28.07 14.40
CA ASN A 75 -8.74 -27.49 15.74
C ASN A 75 -8.67 -25.96 15.71
N TYR A 76 -9.73 -25.32 15.19
CA TYR A 76 -9.80 -23.86 15.01
C TYR A 76 -10.04 -23.10 16.33
N THR A 77 -8.98 -23.03 17.15
CA THR A 77 -8.93 -22.21 18.37
C THR A 77 -8.65 -20.74 18.05
N ILE A 78 -8.79 -19.82 19.02
CA ILE A 78 -8.49 -18.39 18.81
C ILE A 78 -7.03 -18.18 18.40
N GLY A 79 -6.10 -18.93 19.00
CA GLY A 79 -4.69 -18.94 18.60
C GLY A 79 -4.49 -19.37 17.15
N ALA A 80 -5.03 -20.54 16.77
CA ALA A 80 -4.94 -21.07 15.41
C ALA A 80 -5.61 -20.13 14.38
N MET A 81 -6.79 -19.59 14.70
CA MET A 81 -7.52 -18.63 13.89
C MET A 81 -6.72 -17.33 13.67
N THR A 82 -6.12 -16.79 14.73
CA THR A 82 -5.26 -15.60 14.65
C THR A 82 -4.05 -15.85 13.76
N SER A 83 -3.36 -16.97 13.97
CA SER A 83 -2.20 -17.36 13.15
C SER A 83 -2.59 -17.50 11.68
N HIS A 84 -3.62 -18.30 11.41
CA HIS A 84 -4.12 -18.59 10.06
C HIS A 84 -4.46 -17.30 9.31
N GLN A 85 -5.25 -16.40 9.91
CA GLN A 85 -5.74 -15.22 9.19
C GLN A 85 -4.72 -14.06 9.16
N MET A 86 -3.95 -13.85 10.23
CA MET A 86 -3.14 -12.63 10.39
C MET A 86 -1.63 -12.82 10.16
N LEU A 87 -1.05 -13.99 10.42
CA LEU A 87 0.42 -14.15 10.40
C LEU A 87 1.01 -13.79 9.03
N LEU A 88 0.42 -14.32 7.96
CA LEU A 88 0.89 -14.06 6.60
C LEU A 88 0.70 -12.60 6.19
N LEU A 89 -0.49 -12.03 6.44
CA LEU A 89 -0.80 -10.65 6.08
C LEU A 89 0.14 -9.68 6.80
N THR A 90 0.35 -9.88 8.10
CA THR A 90 1.28 -9.07 8.89
C THR A 90 2.73 -9.27 8.42
N ALA A 91 3.14 -10.49 8.07
CA ALA A 91 4.47 -10.77 7.52
C ALA A 91 4.73 -10.02 6.19
N VAL A 92 3.74 -9.92 5.31
CA VAL A 92 3.80 -9.14 4.06
C VAL A 92 4.01 -7.65 4.35
N VAL A 93 3.26 -7.09 5.31
CA VAL A 93 3.40 -5.67 5.70
C VAL A 93 4.75 -5.41 6.37
N VAL A 94 5.23 -6.33 7.22
CA VAL A 94 6.58 -6.29 7.81
C VAL A 94 7.66 -6.35 6.73
N GLY A 95 7.48 -7.18 5.70
CA GLY A 95 8.33 -7.21 4.53
C GLY A 95 8.38 -5.86 3.81
N LEU A 96 7.21 -5.26 3.55
CA LEU A 96 7.09 -3.93 2.95
C LEU A 96 7.79 -2.83 3.78
N MET A 97 7.60 -2.83 5.10
CA MET A 97 8.30 -1.92 6.01
C MET A 97 9.81 -2.00 5.83
N ASN A 98 10.35 -3.23 5.84
CA ASN A 98 11.80 -3.47 5.71
C ASN A 98 12.33 -3.10 4.33
N ILE A 99 11.56 -3.32 3.26
CA ILE A 99 11.90 -2.86 1.90
C ILE A 99 12.00 -1.33 1.87
N LEU A 100 11.02 -0.62 2.41
CA LEU A 100 11.00 0.84 2.42
C LEU A 100 12.17 1.43 3.22
N LEU A 101 12.43 0.89 4.42
CA LEU A 101 13.49 1.38 5.29
C LEU A 101 14.89 1.04 4.73
N MET A 102 15.12 -0.19 4.25
CA MET A 102 16.42 -0.57 3.68
C MET A 102 16.74 0.24 2.42
N ASN A 103 15.78 0.41 1.51
CA ASN A 103 15.99 1.24 0.31
C ASN A 103 16.29 2.69 0.68
N ARG A 104 15.64 3.21 1.72
CA ARG A 104 15.93 4.54 2.25
C ARG A 104 17.35 4.65 2.79
N HIS A 105 17.79 3.72 3.63
CA HIS A 105 19.13 3.77 4.26
C HIS A 105 20.28 3.46 3.29
N THR A 106 19.97 2.93 2.11
CA THR A 106 20.95 2.56 1.08
C THR A 106 20.81 3.46 -0.15
N ARG A 107 20.11 2.99 -1.19
CA ARG A 107 20.16 3.62 -2.52
C ARG A 107 19.53 5.01 -2.56
N SER A 108 18.55 5.31 -1.70
CA SER A 108 18.01 6.67 -1.61
C SER A 108 19.02 7.68 -1.08
N GLU A 109 19.83 7.32 -0.08
CA GLU A 109 20.87 8.20 0.48
C GLU A 109 22.08 8.33 -0.47
N GLU A 110 22.32 7.30 -1.28
CA GLU A 110 23.28 7.34 -2.39
C GLU A 110 22.82 8.31 -3.48
N GLU A 111 21.59 8.16 -4.00
CA GLU A 111 21.00 9.06 -5.00
C GLU A 111 20.91 10.52 -4.55
N ASP A 112 20.66 10.77 -3.26
CA ASP A 112 20.59 12.12 -2.70
C ASP A 112 21.99 12.73 -2.43
N GLY A 113 23.09 12.02 -2.78
CA GLY A 113 24.48 12.48 -2.63
C GLY A 113 24.98 12.53 -1.18
N ARG A 114 24.15 12.15 -0.21
CA ARG A 114 24.51 12.17 1.22
C ARG A 114 25.59 11.15 1.53
N GLN A 115 25.58 10.02 0.83
CA GLN A 115 26.57 8.97 1.03
C GLN A 115 27.99 9.43 0.64
N GLU A 116 28.16 10.33 -0.33
CA GLU A 116 29.45 10.94 -0.68
C GLU A 116 30.00 11.77 0.48
N MET A 117 29.15 12.63 1.06
CA MET A 117 29.51 13.46 2.23
C MET A 117 29.84 12.62 3.47
N VAL A 118 29.18 11.47 3.65
CA VAL A 118 29.52 10.54 4.73
C VAL A 118 30.84 9.83 4.44
N ARG A 119 31.14 9.51 3.17
CA ARG A 119 32.40 8.88 2.77
C ARG A 119 33.61 9.81 2.79
N SER A 120 33.42 11.13 2.79
CA SER A 120 34.51 12.08 3.01
C SER A 120 34.98 12.13 4.48
N LEU A 121 34.19 11.57 5.40
CA LEU A 121 34.55 11.37 6.82
C LEU A 121 35.30 10.04 6.99
N PRO A 122 35.98 9.79 8.13
CA PRO A 122 36.71 8.54 8.38
C PRO A 122 35.76 7.35 8.64
N VAL A 123 34.96 6.98 7.65
CA VAL A 123 33.92 5.95 7.69
C VAL A 123 34.33 4.79 6.77
N GLY A 124 34.12 3.56 7.23
CA GLY A 124 34.48 2.37 6.44
C GLY A 124 33.57 2.16 5.23
N LYS A 125 34.08 1.52 4.16
CA LYS A 125 33.34 1.26 2.90
C LYS A 125 31.99 0.55 3.12
N LEU A 126 31.96 -0.42 4.04
CA LEU A 126 30.79 -1.25 4.38
C LEU A 126 29.99 -0.71 5.57
N ALA A 127 30.42 0.39 6.17
CA ALA A 127 29.85 0.89 7.42
C ALA A 127 28.38 1.34 7.28
N ASN A 128 28.02 1.91 6.12
CA ASN A 128 26.63 2.34 5.88
C ASN A 128 25.68 1.14 5.81
N LEU A 129 26.02 0.13 4.99
CA LEU A 129 25.21 -1.08 4.86
C LEU A 129 25.09 -1.84 6.18
N ASN A 130 26.19 -1.93 6.93
CA ASN A 130 26.19 -2.53 8.27
C ASN A 130 25.35 -1.71 9.26
N ALA A 131 25.42 -0.38 9.21
CA ALA A 131 24.61 0.47 10.05
C ALA A 131 23.10 0.27 9.79
N SER A 132 22.71 0.16 8.53
CA SER A 132 21.33 -0.15 8.11
C SER A 132 20.86 -1.50 8.67
N PHE A 133 21.68 -2.56 8.55
CA PHE A 133 21.35 -3.86 9.11
C PHE A 133 21.25 -3.84 10.64
N ILE A 134 22.15 -3.17 11.35
CA ILE A 134 22.06 -3.02 12.82
C ILE A 134 20.72 -2.40 13.21
N VAL A 135 20.31 -1.33 12.52
CA VAL A 135 19.04 -0.64 12.79
C VAL A 135 17.85 -1.55 12.50
N LEU A 136 17.80 -2.18 11.32
CA LEU A 136 16.68 -3.03 10.93
C LEU A 136 16.57 -4.31 11.76
N VAL A 137 17.70 -4.96 12.08
CA VAL A 137 17.71 -6.11 13.00
C VAL A 137 17.19 -5.69 14.38
N SER A 138 17.61 -4.52 14.90
CA SER A 138 17.11 -4.02 16.18
C SER A 138 15.61 -3.76 16.17
N ILE A 139 15.09 -3.16 15.09
CA ILE A 139 13.64 -2.88 14.93
C ILE A 139 12.85 -4.18 14.84
N ASN A 140 13.30 -5.17 14.08
CA ASN A 140 12.60 -6.45 13.93
C ASN A 140 12.68 -7.32 15.20
N ILE A 141 13.78 -7.26 15.95
CA ILE A 141 13.87 -7.89 17.28
C ILE A 141 12.88 -7.23 18.23
N LEU A 142 12.80 -5.89 18.23
CA LEU A 142 11.84 -5.17 19.07
C LEU A 142 10.40 -5.52 18.69
N LEU A 143 10.10 -5.59 17.38
CA LEU A 143 8.79 -6.04 16.90
C LEU A 143 8.47 -7.45 17.38
N ALA A 144 9.41 -8.40 17.20
CA ALA A 144 9.25 -9.79 17.62
C ALA A 144 8.99 -9.93 19.13
N VAL A 145 9.69 -9.12 19.94
CA VAL A 145 9.51 -9.10 21.40
C VAL A 145 8.15 -8.50 21.77
N ILE A 146 7.76 -7.37 21.16
CA ILE A 146 6.47 -6.72 21.46
C ILE A 146 5.30 -7.62 21.06
N THR A 147 5.32 -8.22 19.87
CA THR A 147 4.23 -9.10 19.42
C THR A 147 4.24 -10.43 20.16
N GLY A 148 5.41 -11.04 20.36
CA GLY A 148 5.48 -12.34 21.03
C GLY A 148 5.14 -12.28 22.52
N ILE A 149 5.68 -11.30 23.26
CA ILE A 149 5.30 -11.12 24.67
C ILE A 149 3.89 -10.55 24.76
N GLY A 150 3.51 -9.64 23.86
CA GLY A 150 2.19 -9.01 23.87
C GLY A 150 1.06 -10.02 23.67
N LEU A 151 1.21 -10.96 22.72
CA LEU A 151 0.21 -12.00 22.48
C LEU A 151 0.09 -12.95 23.69
N TYR A 152 1.21 -13.33 24.30
CA TYR A 152 1.19 -14.14 25.53
C TYR A 152 0.53 -13.39 26.71
N ALA A 153 0.76 -12.08 26.82
CA ALA A 153 0.21 -11.24 27.88
C ALA A 153 -1.31 -11.04 27.79
N LEU A 154 -1.95 -11.40 26.67
CA LEU A 154 -3.41 -11.40 26.55
C LEU A 154 -4.07 -12.46 27.43
N GLY A 155 -3.35 -13.53 27.80
CA GLY A 155 -3.87 -14.57 28.70
C GLY A 155 -4.95 -15.46 28.09
N ILE A 156 -5.05 -15.52 26.76
CA ILE A 156 -5.98 -16.39 26.04
C ILE A 156 -5.46 -17.84 26.12
N ASP A 157 -6.30 -18.79 26.57
CA ASP A 157 -5.88 -20.18 26.88
C ASP A 157 -5.20 -20.90 25.70
N SER A 158 -5.62 -20.62 24.47
CA SER A 158 -5.04 -21.21 23.25
C SER A 158 -3.71 -20.57 22.80
N MET A 159 -3.31 -19.44 23.40
CA MET A 159 -2.10 -18.69 23.05
C MET A 159 -0.97 -18.93 24.05
N GLY A 160 -0.36 -20.12 23.98
CA GLY A 160 0.80 -20.45 24.81
C GLY A 160 2.06 -19.64 24.47
N LEU A 161 2.95 -19.47 25.46
CA LEU A 161 4.21 -18.72 25.33
C LEU A 161 5.08 -19.18 24.14
N SER A 162 5.16 -20.50 23.91
CA SER A 162 5.94 -21.07 22.80
C SER A 162 5.43 -20.55 21.44
N GLY A 163 4.12 -20.64 21.20
CA GLY A 163 3.50 -20.17 19.96
C GLY A 163 3.59 -18.66 19.82
N SER A 164 3.41 -17.89 20.89
CA SER A 164 3.54 -16.43 20.84
C SER A 164 4.96 -15.98 20.50
N LEU A 165 5.98 -16.61 21.10
CA LEU A 165 7.38 -16.33 20.75
C LEU A 165 7.68 -16.73 19.31
N LEU A 166 7.18 -17.87 18.84
CA LEU A 166 7.34 -18.30 17.45
C LEU A 166 6.70 -17.30 16.48
N TYR A 167 5.48 -16.83 16.78
CA TYR A 167 4.78 -15.79 16.01
C TYR A 167 5.64 -14.54 15.83
N GLY A 168 6.15 -14.01 16.94
CA GLY A 168 6.97 -12.79 16.93
C GLY A 168 8.28 -12.99 16.19
N LEU A 169 8.99 -14.10 16.43
CA LEU A 169 10.28 -14.40 15.80
C LEU A 169 10.16 -14.59 14.30
N ILE A 170 9.12 -15.27 13.82
CA ILE A 170 8.87 -15.44 12.38
C ILE A 170 8.65 -14.08 11.72
N LEU A 171 7.81 -13.22 12.28
CA LEU A 171 7.62 -11.87 11.76
C LEU A 171 8.93 -11.09 11.71
N GLY A 172 9.71 -11.13 12.78
CA GLY A 172 10.99 -10.45 12.86
C GLY A 172 11.99 -10.94 11.80
N VAL A 173 12.14 -12.27 11.66
CA VAL A 173 13.07 -12.87 10.69
C VAL A 173 12.59 -12.63 9.25
N THR A 174 11.28 -12.69 8.97
CA THR A 174 10.73 -12.34 7.64
C THR A 174 11.04 -10.89 7.28
N GLY A 175 10.95 -9.98 8.25
CA GLY A 175 11.36 -8.59 8.06
C GLY A 175 12.83 -8.46 7.67
N ILE A 176 13.72 -9.13 8.39
CA ILE A 176 15.17 -9.12 8.10
C ILE A 176 15.47 -9.79 6.75
N PHE A 177 14.73 -10.84 6.39
CA PHE A 177 14.84 -11.50 5.09
C PHE A 177 14.60 -10.50 3.94
N PHE A 178 13.48 -9.78 3.97
CA PHE A 178 13.17 -8.77 2.94
C PHE A 178 14.08 -7.54 3.01
N ALA A 179 14.64 -7.20 4.18
CA ALA A 179 15.74 -6.26 4.28
C ALA A 179 16.98 -6.75 3.52
N GLY A 180 17.31 -8.04 3.64
CA GLY A 180 18.39 -8.70 2.88
C GLY A 180 18.14 -8.69 1.37
N VAL A 181 16.93 -9.04 0.92
CA VAL A 181 16.52 -8.96 -0.49
C VAL A 181 16.71 -7.53 -1.02
N THR A 182 16.28 -6.53 -0.25
CA THR A 182 16.37 -5.13 -0.65
C THR A 182 17.81 -4.63 -0.69
N ALA A 183 18.63 -5.03 0.28
CA ALA A 183 20.06 -4.72 0.27
C ALA A 183 20.78 -5.31 -0.95
N LEU A 184 20.41 -6.53 -1.35
CA LEU A 184 20.92 -7.17 -2.56
C LEU A 184 20.52 -6.39 -3.81
N MET A 185 19.22 -6.05 -3.95
CA MET A 185 18.73 -5.24 -5.06
C MET A 185 19.37 -3.84 -5.10
N ALA A 186 19.68 -3.26 -3.94
CA ALA A 186 20.40 -2.00 -3.81
C ALA A 186 21.85 -2.06 -4.31
N GLN A 187 22.48 -3.24 -4.32
CA GLN A 187 23.80 -3.41 -4.94
C GLN A 187 23.70 -3.62 -6.45
N ILE A 188 22.67 -4.35 -6.89
CA ILE A 188 22.50 -4.74 -8.29
C ILE A 188 22.03 -3.56 -9.15
N THR A 189 21.21 -2.67 -8.61
CA THR A 189 20.58 -1.58 -9.38
C THR A 189 21.11 -0.20 -9.03
N GLU A 190 21.03 0.71 -10.00
CA GLU A 190 21.53 2.08 -9.83
C GLU A 190 20.48 3.06 -9.29
N ASN A 191 19.20 2.69 -9.25
CA ASN A 191 18.14 3.63 -8.87
C ASN A 191 17.32 3.11 -7.69
N ALA A 192 17.06 3.96 -6.70
CA ALA A 192 16.23 3.68 -5.52
C ALA A 192 14.81 3.27 -5.92
N ARG A 193 14.28 3.80 -7.03
CA ARG A 193 12.98 3.35 -7.58
C ARG A 193 13.04 1.93 -8.11
N SER A 194 14.15 1.55 -8.76
CA SER A 194 14.35 0.19 -9.25
C SER A 194 14.51 -0.78 -8.09
N VAL A 195 15.29 -0.41 -7.06
CA VAL A 195 15.41 -1.19 -5.82
C VAL A 195 14.03 -1.47 -5.23
N PHE A 196 13.25 -0.42 -4.98
CA PHE A 196 11.89 -0.58 -4.44
C PHE A 196 11.03 -1.46 -5.34
N GLY A 197 11.02 -1.21 -6.65
CA GLY A 197 10.19 -1.95 -7.60
C GLY A 197 10.54 -3.44 -7.68
N PHE A 198 11.82 -3.79 -7.77
CA PHE A 198 12.25 -5.19 -7.81
C PHE A 198 12.05 -5.89 -6.47
N SER A 199 12.35 -5.24 -5.35
CA SER A 199 12.13 -5.83 -4.02
C SER A 199 10.65 -6.07 -3.75
N LEU A 200 9.78 -5.12 -4.12
CA LEU A 200 8.34 -5.28 -4.01
C LEU A 200 7.82 -6.37 -4.96
N ALA A 201 8.31 -6.43 -6.20
CA ALA A 201 7.94 -7.48 -7.14
C ALA A 201 8.34 -8.87 -6.62
N LEU A 202 9.52 -9.01 -6.01
CA LEU A 202 9.94 -10.28 -5.39
C LEU A 202 9.05 -10.68 -4.21
N LEU A 203 8.62 -9.71 -3.38
CA LEU A 203 7.67 -9.96 -2.29
C LEU A 203 6.31 -10.42 -2.83
N LEU A 204 5.77 -9.74 -3.84
CA LEU A 204 4.48 -10.12 -4.47
C LEU A 204 4.57 -11.45 -5.20
N LEU A 205 5.67 -11.71 -5.91
CA LEU A 205 5.91 -13.00 -6.57
C LEU A 205 6.04 -14.13 -5.54
N ALA A 206 6.74 -13.90 -4.42
CA ALA A 206 6.79 -14.87 -3.32
C ALA A 206 5.38 -15.17 -2.78
N TYR A 207 4.55 -14.13 -2.61
CA TYR A 207 3.17 -14.30 -2.18
C TYR A 207 2.33 -15.09 -3.18
N LEU A 208 2.45 -14.80 -4.48
CA LEU A 208 1.72 -15.50 -5.54
C LEU A 208 2.16 -16.95 -5.74
N ILE A 209 3.48 -17.22 -5.71
CA ILE A 209 4.02 -18.58 -5.81
C ILE A 209 3.51 -19.44 -4.65
N ARG A 210 3.49 -18.86 -3.43
CA ARG A 210 2.87 -19.51 -2.27
C ARG A 210 1.38 -19.74 -2.51
N ALA A 211 0.61 -18.71 -2.85
CA ALA A 211 -0.84 -18.80 -3.04
C ALA A 211 -1.23 -19.88 -4.07
N ILE A 212 -0.51 -19.97 -5.18
CA ILE A 212 -0.70 -21.02 -6.19
C ILE A 212 -0.26 -22.38 -5.64
N GLY A 213 0.86 -22.44 -4.93
CA GLY A 213 1.38 -23.67 -4.33
C GLY A 213 0.42 -24.27 -3.31
N ASP A 214 -0.12 -23.47 -2.41
CA ASP A 214 -1.04 -23.92 -1.36
C ASP A 214 -2.34 -24.51 -1.93
N VAL A 215 -2.80 -24.03 -3.10
CA VAL A 215 -4.00 -24.56 -3.76
C VAL A 215 -3.71 -25.75 -4.66
N SER A 216 -2.57 -25.76 -5.35
CA SER A 216 -2.33 -26.71 -6.45
C SER A 216 -1.27 -27.77 -6.15
N ASN A 217 -0.16 -27.41 -5.52
CA ASN A 217 0.97 -28.29 -5.25
C ASN A 217 1.84 -27.73 -4.14
N GLU A 218 1.81 -28.39 -2.99
CA GLU A 218 2.54 -28.02 -1.78
C GLU A 218 4.04 -27.77 -2.05
N THR A 219 4.66 -28.55 -2.94
CA THR A 219 6.09 -28.41 -3.31
C THR A 219 6.42 -27.03 -3.89
N LEU A 220 5.48 -26.38 -4.57
CA LEU A 220 5.67 -25.02 -5.09
C LEU A 220 5.64 -23.99 -3.96
N SER A 221 4.84 -24.23 -2.91
CA SER A 221 4.78 -23.34 -1.75
C SER A 221 6.12 -23.28 -1.00
N TRP A 222 6.81 -24.42 -0.91
CA TRP A 222 8.15 -24.55 -0.31
C TRP A 222 9.25 -23.74 -0.99
N ILE A 223 9.05 -23.30 -2.24
CA ILE A 223 9.99 -22.39 -2.95
C ILE A 223 9.86 -20.96 -2.42
N SER A 224 8.67 -20.59 -1.92
CA SER A 224 8.41 -19.25 -1.43
C SER A 224 8.91 -19.07 0.00
N PRO A 225 9.65 -17.99 0.29
CA PRO A 225 10.00 -17.65 1.68
C PRO A 225 8.77 -17.33 2.53
N LEU A 226 7.64 -16.96 1.90
CA LEU A 226 6.36 -16.77 2.59
C LEU A 226 5.62 -18.10 2.81
N GLY A 227 5.91 -19.16 2.04
CA GLY A 227 5.40 -20.50 2.32
C GLY A 227 6.00 -21.07 3.62
N TRP A 228 7.27 -20.78 3.89
CA TRP A 228 7.90 -21.10 5.17
C TRP A 228 7.20 -20.40 6.35
N VAL A 229 6.66 -19.20 6.16
CA VAL A 229 5.93 -18.49 7.21
C VAL A 229 4.63 -19.24 7.56
N SER A 230 3.88 -19.72 6.57
CA SER A 230 2.66 -20.51 6.80
C SER A 230 2.95 -21.90 7.36
N SER A 231 4.01 -22.58 6.91
CA SER A 231 4.41 -23.91 7.41
C SER A 231 4.91 -23.93 8.86
N ALA A 232 5.01 -22.78 9.52
CA ALA A 232 5.33 -22.74 10.94
C ALA A 232 4.17 -23.16 11.84
N GLU A 233 2.93 -23.17 11.33
CA GLU A 233 1.73 -23.66 12.03
C GLU A 233 1.63 -23.14 13.46
N VAL A 234 1.77 -21.81 13.59
CA VAL A 234 1.85 -21.15 14.89
C VAL A 234 0.54 -21.35 15.65
N TYR A 235 0.64 -21.71 16.93
CA TYR A 235 -0.45 -22.12 17.83
C TYR A 235 -1.13 -23.46 17.52
N SER A 236 -0.74 -24.16 16.46
CA SER A 236 -1.07 -25.57 16.24
C SER A 236 0.17 -26.42 16.60
N GLU A 237 0.92 -26.93 15.63
CA GLU A 237 2.13 -27.74 15.88
C GLU A 237 3.34 -26.92 16.39
N ASN A 238 3.43 -25.63 16.05
CA ASN A 238 4.57 -24.75 16.36
C ASN A 238 5.92 -25.25 15.80
N ASN A 239 6.03 -25.29 14.48
CA ASN A 239 7.18 -25.82 13.75
C ASN A 239 8.40 -24.86 13.75
N TRP A 240 9.20 -24.91 14.82
CA TRP A 240 10.39 -24.06 15.03
C TRP A 240 11.51 -24.20 13.99
N TRP A 241 11.62 -25.37 13.36
CA TRP A 241 12.71 -25.64 12.42
C TRP A 241 12.61 -24.75 11.16
N VAL A 242 11.41 -24.32 10.79
CA VAL A 242 11.18 -23.44 9.63
C VAL A 242 11.80 -22.05 9.85
N LEU A 243 11.89 -21.60 11.11
CA LEU A 243 12.61 -20.39 11.47
C LEU A 243 14.11 -20.48 11.08
N LEU A 244 14.72 -21.66 11.22
CA LEU A 244 16.12 -21.88 10.84
C LEU A 244 16.31 -21.79 9.33
N LEU A 245 15.36 -22.29 8.53
CA LEU A 245 15.39 -22.13 7.07
C LEU A 245 15.35 -20.66 6.66
N LEU A 246 14.39 -19.91 7.22
CA LEU A 246 14.20 -18.49 6.91
C LEU A 246 15.40 -17.66 7.38
N ALA A 247 15.95 -17.95 8.56
CA ALA A 247 17.17 -17.34 9.07
C ALA A 247 18.38 -17.68 8.19
N GLY A 248 18.51 -18.93 7.73
CA GLY A 248 19.55 -19.37 6.80
C GLY A 248 19.52 -18.60 5.48
N GLY A 249 18.34 -18.50 4.85
CA GLY A 249 18.14 -17.69 3.64
C GLY A 249 18.49 -16.22 3.85
N THR A 250 18.12 -15.67 5.01
CA THR A 250 18.44 -14.28 5.41
C THR A 250 19.95 -14.05 5.48
N VAL A 251 20.69 -14.96 6.13
CA VAL A 251 22.15 -14.86 6.25
C VAL A 251 22.83 -14.91 4.88
N ILE A 252 22.36 -15.79 3.98
CA ILE A 252 22.87 -15.88 2.60
C ILE A 252 22.67 -14.56 1.85
N LEU A 253 21.47 -13.97 1.91
CA LEU A 253 21.17 -12.70 1.27
C LEU A 253 22.04 -11.55 1.81
N ILE A 254 22.23 -11.48 3.13
CA ILE A 254 23.08 -10.48 3.77
C ILE A 254 24.53 -10.65 3.30
N MET A 255 25.07 -11.88 3.29
CA MET A 255 26.44 -12.14 2.82
C MET A 255 26.63 -11.73 1.37
N LEU A 256 25.68 -12.06 0.49
CA LEU A 256 25.72 -11.66 -0.92
C LEU A 256 25.66 -10.13 -1.07
N ALA A 257 24.81 -9.44 -0.30
CA ALA A 257 24.74 -7.99 -0.31
C ALA A 257 26.06 -7.33 0.13
N PHE A 258 26.70 -7.83 1.20
CA PHE A 258 28.01 -7.34 1.63
C PHE A 258 29.12 -7.63 0.63
N TYR A 259 29.13 -8.84 0.05
CA TYR A 259 30.08 -9.22 -0.99
C TYR A 259 29.98 -8.27 -2.18
N LEU A 260 28.77 -8.08 -2.74
CA LEU A 260 28.55 -7.17 -3.85
C LEU A 260 28.91 -5.72 -3.49
N ASN A 261 28.56 -5.23 -2.30
CA ASN A 261 28.94 -3.88 -1.87
C ASN A 261 30.47 -3.68 -1.75
N ALA A 262 31.20 -4.75 -1.40
CA ALA A 262 32.66 -4.70 -1.29
C ALA A 262 33.35 -4.56 -2.66
N ILE A 263 32.81 -5.20 -3.69
CA ILE A 263 33.38 -5.16 -5.05
C ILE A 263 32.80 -4.05 -5.94
N ARG A 264 31.65 -3.47 -5.56
CA ARG A 264 31.02 -2.35 -6.28
C ARG A 264 31.67 -1.01 -5.96
N ASP A 265 31.70 -0.13 -6.95
CA ASP A 265 32.01 1.28 -6.76
C ASP A 265 30.79 2.07 -6.25
N LEU A 266 31.02 3.31 -5.80
CA LEU A 266 29.94 4.23 -5.45
C LEU A 266 29.19 4.62 -6.74
N ASP A 267 27.87 4.77 -6.65
CA ASP A 267 26.94 5.11 -7.73
C ASP A 267 26.82 4.10 -8.86
N ALA A 268 27.75 3.16 -8.99
CA ALA A 268 27.63 2.03 -9.92
C ALA A 268 26.57 1.02 -9.46
N GLY A 269 25.97 0.31 -10.41
CA GLY A 269 25.20 -0.91 -10.20
C GLY A 269 25.73 -2.02 -11.12
N PHE A 270 25.39 -3.27 -10.82
CA PHE A 270 25.78 -4.41 -11.67
C PHE A 270 24.90 -4.54 -12.91
N LEU A 271 23.66 -4.04 -12.87
CA LEU A 271 22.81 -3.95 -14.03
C LEU A 271 23.15 -2.69 -14.82
N PRO A 272 23.51 -2.81 -16.11
CA PRO A 272 23.93 -1.66 -16.89
C PRO A 272 22.80 -0.65 -17.03
N SER A 273 23.10 0.60 -16.70
CA SER A 273 22.24 1.72 -17.06
C SER A 273 22.11 1.79 -18.58
N ARG A 274 20.87 1.66 -19.08
CA ARG A 274 20.63 1.83 -20.51
C ARG A 274 21.00 3.27 -20.89
N PRO A 275 21.86 3.51 -21.89
CA PRO A 275 22.40 4.84 -22.24
C PRO A 275 21.34 5.86 -22.73
N GLY A 276 20.06 5.53 -22.63
CA GLY A 276 18.97 6.33 -23.15
C GLY A 276 18.97 6.38 -24.68
N LYS A 277 18.03 7.14 -25.23
CA LYS A 277 18.02 7.44 -26.67
C LYS A 277 18.94 8.63 -26.93
N ARG A 278 19.76 8.57 -27.98
CA ARG A 278 20.65 9.68 -28.41
C ARG A 278 19.89 10.97 -28.71
N HIS A 279 18.64 10.86 -29.15
CA HIS A 279 17.76 12.00 -29.41
C HIS A 279 16.54 11.94 -28.49
N ALA A 280 16.18 13.09 -27.91
CA ALA A 280 14.93 13.22 -27.16
C ALA A 280 13.74 13.00 -28.12
N SER A 281 12.72 12.26 -27.67
CA SER A 281 11.46 12.16 -28.41
C SER A 281 10.78 13.52 -28.47
N ARG A 282 9.98 13.78 -29.52
CA ARG A 282 9.22 15.04 -29.67
C ARG A 282 8.35 15.36 -28.45
N SER A 283 7.83 14.34 -27.76
CA SER A 283 7.06 14.52 -26.51
C SER A 283 7.86 15.24 -25.42
N LEU A 284 9.16 14.99 -25.30
CA LEU A 284 10.02 15.57 -24.27
C LEU A 284 10.45 17.01 -24.54
N LEU A 285 10.08 17.56 -25.70
CA LEU A 285 10.27 18.97 -26.02
C LEU A 285 9.21 19.86 -25.35
N SER A 286 8.26 19.27 -24.61
CA SER A 286 7.21 19.99 -23.91
C SER A 286 7.23 19.69 -22.40
N PRO A 287 6.86 20.66 -21.54
CA PRO A 287 6.70 20.43 -20.10
C PRO A 287 5.71 19.30 -19.79
N PHE A 288 4.63 19.21 -20.58
CA PHE A 288 3.64 18.13 -20.47
C PHE A 288 4.27 16.75 -20.70
N GLY A 289 5.03 16.56 -21.78
CA GLY A 289 5.62 15.25 -22.05
C GLY A 289 6.73 14.87 -21.07
N LEU A 290 7.43 15.83 -20.47
CA LEU A 290 8.31 15.58 -19.32
C LEU A 290 7.52 15.11 -18.11
N ALA A 291 6.45 15.84 -17.74
CA ALA A 291 5.58 15.48 -16.62
C ALA A 291 4.98 14.08 -16.81
N PHE A 292 4.49 13.77 -18.02
CA PHE A 292 3.95 12.46 -18.36
C PHE A 292 5.03 11.37 -18.26
N ARG A 293 6.25 11.60 -18.77
CA ARG A 293 7.34 10.61 -18.66
C ARG A 293 7.71 10.32 -17.20
N LEU A 294 7.67 11.31 -16.33
CA LEU A 294 7.95 11.15 -14.90
C LEU A 294 6.87 10.35 -14.16
N GLN A 295 5.63 10.39 -14.65
CA GLN A 295 4.46 9.79 -13.99
C GLN A 295 3.98 8.49 -14.64
N ARG A 296 4.36 8.21 -15.90
CA ARG A 296 3.86 7.08 -16.70
C ARG A 296 3.89 5.72 -15.98
N ALA A 297 4.95 5.44 -15.24
CA ALA A 297 5.09 4.17 -14.54
C ALA A 297 4.06 4.07 -13.41
N GLY A 298 3.88 5.16 -12.64
CA GLY A 298 2.86 5.24 -11.61
C GLY A 298 1.44 5.16 -12.19
N ILE A 299 1.17 5.85 -13.31
CA ILE A 299 -0.13 5.79 -14.00
C ILE A 299 -0.44 4.35 -14.42
N ILE A 300 0.51 3.65 -15.03
CA ILE A 300 0.32 2.25 -15.46
C ILE A 300 0.10 1.34 -14.25
N SER A 301 0.91 1.46 -13.19
CA SER A 301 0.76 0.65 -11.99
C SER A 301 -0.60 0.86 -11.31
N TRP A 302 -1.05 2.11 -11.18
CA TRP A 302 -2.36 2.41 -10.63
C TRP A 302 -3.50 1.96 -11.55
N ALA A 303 -3.34 2.08 -12.87
CA ALA A 303 -4.34 1.61 -13.83
C ALA A 303 -4.57 0.10 -13.70
N VAL A 304 -3.47 -0.68 -13.62
CA VAL A 304 -3.54 -2.12 -13.38
C VAL A 304 -4.16 -2.41 -12.01
N ALA A 305 -3.75 -1.70 -10.96
CA ALA A 305 -4.31 -1.89 -9.63
C ALA A 305 -5.82 -1.60 -9.57
N MET A 306 -6.28 -0.49 -10.17
CA MET A 306 -7.70 -0.12 -10.20
C MET A 306 -8.53 -1.09 -11.01
N LEU A 307 -7.99 -1.58 -12.14
CA LEU A 307 -8.64 -2.63 -12.92
C LEU A 307 -8.78 -3.91 -12.09
N LEU A 308 -7.72 -4.33 -11.39
CA LEU A 308 -7.74 -5.51 -10.54
C LEU A 308 -8.70 -5.35 -9.36
N VAL A 309 -8.73 -4.18 -8.70
CA VAL A 309 -9.70 -3.88 -7.64
C VAL A 309 -11.14 -4.04 -8.16
N GLY A 310 -11.44 -3.48 -9.34
CA GLY A 310 -12.73 -3.67 -9.98
C GLY A 310 -13.03 -5.15 -10.22
N ILE A 311 -12.11 -5.89 -10.86
CA ILE A 311 -12.27 -7.33 -11.14
C ILE A 311 -12.49 -8.14 -9.85
N SER A 312 -11.70 -7.89 -8.81
CA SER A 312 -11.78 -8.59 -7.54
C SER A 312 -13.10 -8.39 -6.83
N TYR A 313 -13.67 -7.18 -6.87
CA TYR A 313 -14.99 -6.95 -6.31
C TYR A 313 -16.11 -7.51 -7.19
N GLY A 314 -15.95 -7.43 -8.52
CA GLY A 314 -16.93 -7.95 -9.46
C GLY A 314 -17.04 -9.48 -9.42
N SER A 315 -15.94 -10.18 -9.15
CA SER A 315 -15.95 -11.66 -9.09
C SER A 315 -16.79 -12.23 -7.95
N VAL A 316 -17.08 -11.44 -6.92
CA VAL A 316 -17.90 -11.87 -5.77
C VAL A 316 -19.39 -11.61 -6.00
N MET A 317 -19.77 -10.86 -7.06
CA MET A 317 -21.16 -10.41 -7.26
C MET A 317 -22.19 -11.54 -7.40
N GLY A 318 -21.80 -12.70 -7.96
CA GLY A 318 -22.73 -13.83 -8.11
C GLY A 318 -23.09 -14.54 -6.81
N ASP A 319 -22.26 -14.41 -5.76
CA ASP A 319 -22.45 -15.11 -4.48
C ASP A 319 -23.08 -14.21 -3.40
N LEU A 320 -23.41 -12.95 -3.72
CA LEU A 320 -23.87 -11.98 -2.72
C LEU A 320 -25.25 -12.31 -2.15
N ASP A 321 -26.19 -12.74 -2.98
CA ASP A 321 -27.55 -13.03 -2.53
C ASP A 321 -27.60 -14.24 -1.57
N SER A 322 -26.75 -15.26 -1.80
CA SER A 322 -26.63 -16.42 -0.91
C SER A 322 -25.87 -16.08 0.39
N PHE A 323 -24.86 -15.22 0.30
CA PHE A 323 -24.07 -14.76 1.44
C PHE A 323 -24.88 -13.84 2.38
N PHE A 324 -25.62 -12.88 1.85
CA PHE A 324 -26.43 -11.95 2.65
C PHE A 324 -27.76 -12.56 3.10
N GLY A 325 -28.32 -13.50 2.34
CA GLY A 325 -29.52 -14.23 2.72
C GLY A 325 -29.35 -15.13 3.96
N SER A 326 -28.12 -15.54 4.28
CA SER A 326 -27.83 -16.48 5.38
C SER A 326 -27.32 -15.83 6.67
N ASN A 327 -27.01 -14.53 6.67
CA ASN A 327 -26.39 -13.85 7.82
C ASN A 327 -27.32 -12.79 8.44
N GLU A 328 -27.95 -13.14 9.56
CA GLU A 328 -28.90 -12.27 10.30
C GLU A 328 -28.30 -10.92 10.74
N ALA A 329 -26.98 -10.87 11.04
CA ALA A 329 -26.31 -9.65 11.46
C ALA A 329 -26.14 -8.65 10.30
N ILE A 330 -25.93 -9.15 9.07
CA ILE A 330 -25.81 -8.29 7.89
C ILE A 330 -27.18 -7.82 7.40
N GLN A 331 -28.21 -8.66 7.55
CA GLN A 331 -29.59 -8.24 7.30
C GLN A 331 -29.93 -7.03 8.17
N GLN A 332 -29.59 -6.99 9.46
CA GLN A 332 -29.89 -5.83 10.31
C GLN A 332 -29.21 -4.52 9.89
N VAL A 333 -28.07 -4.57 9.17
CA VAL A 333 -27.33 -3.39 8.69
C VAL A 333 -27.79 -2.92 7.31
N LEU A 334 -28.26 -3.83 6.45
CA LEU A 334 -28.66 -3.53 5.05
C LEU A 334 -30.18 -3.47 4.82
N VAL A 335 -31.01 -3.89 5.80
CA VAL A 335 -32.49 -3.91 5.71
C VAL A 335 -33.14 -2.51 5.85
N SER A 336 -32.36 -1.42 5.92
CA SER A 336 -32.92 -0.08 6.11
C SER A 336 -33.79 0.43 4.95
N GLU A 337 -33.68 -0.15 3.74
CA GLU A 337 -34.47 0.29 2.59
C GLU A 337 -35.12 -0.89 1.84
N GLU A 338 -36.44 -1.04 1.98
CA GLU A 338 -37.30 -2.02 1.30
C GLU A 338 -37.32 -1.91 -0.25
N ARG A 339 -36.45 -1.10 -0.88
CA ARG A 339 -36.56 -0.72 -2.30
C ARG A 339 -35.48 -1.24 -3.24
N ALA A 340 -34.34 -1.76 -2.75
CA ALA A 340 -33.23 -2.19 -3.61
C ALA A 340 -32.73 -3.60 -3.28
N SER A 341 -32.31 -4.37 -4.29
CA SER A 341 -31.61 -5.66 -4.10
C SER A 341 -30.30 -5.44 -3.32
N PHE A 342 -29.92 -6.40 -2.46
CA PHE A 342 -28.65 -6.38 -1.71
C PHE A 342 -27.45 -6.12 -2.63
N THR A 343 -27.49 -6.67 -3.83
CA THR A 343 -26.47 -6.47 -4.86
C THR A 343 -26.36 -5.01 -5.29
N MET A 344 -27.46 -4.26 -5.42
CA MET A 344 -27.41 -2.84 -5.80
C MET A 344 -26.82 -1.96 -4.68
N GLN A 345 -27.18 -2.22 -3.43
CA GLN A 345 -26.61 -1.50 -2.28
C GLN A 345 -25.10 -1.78 -2.17
N PHE A 346 -24.70 -3.03 -2.36
CA PHE A 346 -23.29 -3.41 -2.38
C PHE A 346 -22.53 -2.72 -3.51
N VAL A 347 -23.10 -2.67 -4.73
CA VAL A 347 -22.52 -1.93 -5.87
C VAL A 347 -22.32 -0.45 -5.51
N SER A 348 -23.33 0.22 -4.94
CA SER A 348 -23.23 1.63 -4.54
C SER A 348 -22.09 1.86 -3.55
N MET A 349 -22.01 1.04 -2.49
CA MET A 349 -20.94 1.10 -1.50
C MET A 349 -19.56 0.91 -2.16
N LEU A 350 -19.44 -0.04 -3.09
CA LEU A 350 -18.19 -0.26 -3.84
C LEU A 350 -17.81 0.94 -4.70
N MET A 351 -18.77 1.66 -5.29
CA MET A 351 -18.48 2.85 -6.08
C MET A 351 -17.81 3.94 -5.24
N ILE A 352 -18.28 4.16 -4.02
CA ILE A 352 -17.66 5.11 -3.07
C ILE A 352 -16.21 4.71 -2.79
N VAL A 353 -15.99 3.44 -2.44
CA VAL A 353 -14.65 2.92 -2.12
C VAL A 353 -13.70 3.04 -3.31
N MET A 354 -14.13 2.58 -4.49
CA MET A 354 -13.34 2.67 -5.72
C MET A 354 -13.06 4.12 -6.11
N ALA A 355 -14.01 5.04 -5.91
CA ALA A 355 -13.83 6.45 -6.20
C ALA A 355 -12.80 7.12 -5.29
N LEU A 356 -12.82 6.80 -4.00
CA LEU A 356 -11.83 7.28 -3.03
C LEU A 356 -10.44 6.74 -3.35
N ILE A 357 -10.30 5.45 -3.68
CA ILE A 357 -9.02 4.86 -4.10
C ILE A 357 -8.55 5.52 -5.42
N GLY A 358 -9.45 5.71 -6.39
CA GLY A 358 -9.17 6.36 -7.68
C GLY A 358 -8.75 7.82 -7.57
N THR A 359 -9.12 8.49 -6.48
CA THR A 359 -8.70 9.87 -6.18
C THR A 359 -7.22 9.97 -5.83
N VAL A 360 -6.66 8.94 -5.19
CA VAL A 360 -5.25 8.89 -4.77
C VAL A 360 -4.29 9.18 -5.95
N PRO A 361 -4.32 8.43 -7.06
CA PRO A 361 -3.43 8.68 -8.20
C PRO A 361 -3.71 10.02 -8.90
N ALA A 362 -4.95 10.52 -8.91
CA ALA A 362 -5.27 11.84 -9.46
C ALA A 362 -4.63 12.98 -8.64
N VAL A 363 -4.75 12.93 -7.32
CA VAL A 363 -4.12 13.91 -6.40
C VAL A 363 -2.60 13.77 -6.42
N MET A 364 -2.07 12.54 -6.42
CA MET A 364 -0.62 12.30 -6.55
C MET A 364 -0.04 12.94 -7.81
N ALA A 365 -0.78 12.94 -8.91
CA ALA A 365 -0.32 13.51 -10.17
C ALA A 365 -0.05 15.03 -10.07
N VAL A 366 -0.86 15.78 -9.33
CA VAL A 366 -0.62 17.21 -9.07
C VAL A 366 0.46 17.39 -8.00
N LEU A 367 0.41 16.64 -6.90
CA LEU A 367 1.41 16.70 -5.83
C LEU A 367 2.83 16.37 -6.32
N LYS A 368 2.95 15.64 -7.43
CA LYS A 368 4.23 15.38 -8.10
C LYS A 368 4.97 16.68 -8.43
N LEU A 369 4.26 17.75 -8.82
CA LEU A 369 4.86 19.06 -9.06
C LEU A 369 5.54 19.60 -7.80
N ASN A 370 4.82 19.62 -6.66
CA ASN A 370 5.39 20.06 -5.38
C ASN A 370 6.58 19.18 -4.94
N GLY A 371 6.55 17.89 -5.25
CA GLY A 371 7.65 16.98 -4.98
C GLY A 371 8.92 17.28 -5.80
N GLU A 372 8.77 17.66 -7.07
CA GLU A 372 9.91 18.08 -7.90
C GLU A 372 10.40 19.50 -7.53
N GLU A 373 9.50 20.37 -7.07
CA GLU A 373 9.83 21.71 -6.53
C GLU A 373 10.74 21.59 -5.30
N LYS A 374 10.33 20.78 -4.30
CA LYS A 374 11.13 20.52 -3.08
C LYS A 374 12.51 19.92 -3.35
N LYS A 375 12.73 19.37 -4.54
CA LYS A 375 14.01 18.81 -4.98
C LYS A 375 14.83 19.79 -5.83
N VAL A 376 14.39 21.03 -5.99
CA VAL A 376 15.02 22.10 -6.78
C VAL A 376 15.18 21.72 -8.27
N ARG A 377 14.43 20.71 -8.74
CA ARG A 377 14.53 20.23 -10.12
C ARG A 377 13.75 21.09 -11.11
N ILE A 378 12.75 21.82 -10.61
CA ILE A 378 11.90 22.69 -11.42
C ILE A 378 12.66 23.94 -11.89
N ASP A 379 13.68 24.39 -11.16
CA ASP A 379 14.46 25.59 -11.50
C ASP A 379 15.16 25.45 -12.85
N HIS A 380 15.62 24.25 -13.20
CA HIS A 380 16.18 23.97 -14.53
C HIS A 380 15.16 24.14 -15.66
N VAL A 381 13.87 23.94 -15.38
CA VAL A 381 12.77 24.10 -16.35
C VAL A 381 12.32 25.54 -16.41
N LEU A 382 12.15 26.20 -15.26
CA LEU A 382 11.72 27.60 -15.17
C LEU A 382 12.83 28.60 -15.55
N GLY A 383 14.10 28.18 -15.56
CA GLY A 383 15.20 28.93 -16.16
C GLY A 383 15.16 28.98 -17.69
N ARG A 384 14.25 28.25 -18.34
CA ARG A 384 13.98 28.32 -19.79
C ARG A 384 12.70 29.12 -20.05
N SER A 385 12.34 29.35 -21.31
CA SER A 385 11.12 30.05 -21.74
C SER A 385 9.83 29.23 -21.52
N VAL A 386 9.66 28.68 -20.32
CA VAL A 386 8.48 27.92 -19.90
C VAL A 386 7.71 28.74 -18.87
N SER A 387 6.46 29.09 -19.17
CA SER A 387 5.61 29.78 -18.19
C SER A 387 5.17 28.84 -17.06
N ARG A 388 5.04 29.40 -15.86
CA ARG A 388 4.53 28.69 -14.67
C ARG A 388 3.14 28.08 -14.93
N THR A 389 2.26 28.80 -15.61
CA THR A 389 0.95 28.29 -16.04
C THR A 389 1.07 27.05 -16.92
N ARG A 390 1.95 27.07 -17.94
CA ARG A 390 2.12 25.93 -18.84
C ARG A 390 2.69 24.71 -18.11
N LEU A 391 3.57 24.93 -17.13
CA LEU A 391 4.08 23.87 -16.27
C LEU A 391 2.95 23.25 -15.43
N LEU A 392 2.20 24.06 -14.69
CA LEU A 392 1.11 23.60 -13.83
C LEU A 392 0.00 22.89 -14.64
N LEU A 393 -0.40 23.46 -15.78
CA LEU A 393 -1.37 22.83 -16.70
C LEU A 393 -0.90 21.45 -17.15
N GLY A 394 0.41 21.25 -17.35
CA GLY A 394 0.95 19.95 -17.71
C GLY A 394 0.66 18.86 -16.68
N TYR A 395 0.80 19.17 -15.39
CA TYR A 395 0.50 18.25 -14.29
C TYR A 395 -1.01 18.13 -14.04
N LEU A 396 -1.75 19.23 -14.17
CA LEU A 396 -3.21 19.24 -14.02
C LEU A 396 -3.92 18.38 -15.06
N ILE A 397 -3.55 18.48 -16.34
CA ILE A 397 -4.13 17.67 -17.42
C ILE A 397 -3.89 16.19 -17.15
N ILE A 398 -2.68 15.83 -16.69
CA ILE A 398 -2.37 14.45 -16.30
C ILE A 398 -3.28 14.03 -15.15
N ALA A 399 -3.47 14.85 -14.12
CA ALA A 399 -4.32 14.52 -12.98
C ALA A 399 -5.79 14.29 -13.36
N VAL A 400 -6.35 15.15 -14.22
CA VAL A 400 -7.71 15.05 -14.75
C VAL A 400 -7.89 13.76 -15.55
N ILE A 401 -7.00 13.49 -16.50
CA ILE A 401 -7.01 12.24 -17.29
C ILE A 401 -6.84 11.02 -16.38
N ASN A 402 -5.97 11.11 -15.39
CA ASN A 402 -5.71 10.01 -14.47
C ASN A 402 -6.95 9.71 -13.61
N GLY A 403 -7.63 10.73 -13.05
CA GLY A 403 -8.86 10.53 -12.31
C GLY A 403 -9.95 9.83 -13.15
N PHE A 404 -10.14 10.27 -14.39
CA PHE A 404 -11.09 9.64 -15.31
C PHE A 404 -10.71 8.19 -15.60
N LEU A 405 -9.45 7.95 -16.00
CA LEU A 405 -8.93 6.63 -16.33
C LEU A 405 -9.10 5.63 -15.17
N MET A 406 -8.84 6.05 -13.94
CA MET A 406 -8.92 5.18 -12.76
C MET A 406 -10.34 4.76 -12.44
N LEU A 407 -11.30 5.70 -12.49
CA LEU A 407 -12.72 5.39 -12.31
C LEU A 407 -13.23 4.48 -13.43
N SER A 408 -12.88 4.79 -14.68
CA SER A 408 -13.26 3.98 -15.83
C SER A 408 -12.74 2.54 -15.75
N LEU A 409 -11.50 2.34 -15.31
CA LEU A 409 -10.91 1.02 -15.17
C LEU A 409 -11.50 0.23 -14.01
N ALA A 410 -11.78 0.88 -12.88
CA ALA A 410 -12.41 0.21 -11.74
C ALA A 410 -13.86 -0.17 -12.04
N ALA A 411 -14.69 0.76 -12.53
CA ALA A 411 -16.07 0.47 -12.91
C ALA A 411 -16.15 -0.54 -14.07
N GLY A 412 -15.26 -0.41 -15.07
CA GLY A 412 -15.16 -1.36 -16.17
C GLY A 412 -14.73 -2.75 -15.73
N GLY A 413 -13.76 -2.85 -14.81
CA GLY A 413 -13.30 -4.11 -14.22
C GLY A 413 -14.38 -4.78 -13.37
N LEU A 414 -15.11 -3.98 -12.58
CA LEU A 414 -16.25 -4.45 -11.78
C LEU A 414 -17.32 -5.07 -12.67
N TRP A 415 -17.73 -4.36 -13.72
CA TRP A 415 -18.71 -4.87 -14.67
C TRP A 415 -18.21 -6.12 -15.40
N LEU A 416 -16.96 -6.13 -15.87
CA LEU A 416 -16.38 -7.27 -16.61
C LEU A 416 -16.43 -8.56 -15.79
N ALA A 417 -16.05 -8.50 -14.52
CA ALA A 417 -16.05 -9.67 -13.64
C ALA A 417 -17.47 -10.02 -13.17
N GLY A 418 -18.26 -9.03 -12.76
CA GLY A 418 -19.66 -9.25 -12.35
C GLY A 418 -20.49 -9.88 -13.46
N ALA A 419 -20.34 -9.40 -14.70
CA ALA A 419 -21.03 -9.96 -15.85
C ALA A 419 -20.64 -11.41 -16.18
N SER A 420 -19.51 -11.89 -15.67
CA SER A 420 -19.05 -13.27 -15.89
C SER A 420 -19.52 -14.27 -14.82
N VAL A 421 -19.98 -13.79 -13.66
CA VAL A 421 -20.34 -14.63 -12.51
C VAL A 421 -21.83 -14.51 -12.15
N MET A 422 -22.50 -13.42 -12.54
CA MET A 422 -23.94 -13.24 -12.30
C MET A 422 -24.81 -13.93 -13.36
N ASP A 423 -25.91 -14.54 -12.94
CA ASP A 423 -26.94 -15.09 -13.83
C ASP A 423 -27.66 -13.97 -14.62
N GLU A 424 -28.00 -12.88 -13.94
CA GLU A 424 -28.60 -11.67 -14.53
C GLU A 424 -27.70 -10.45 -14.32
N PRO A 425 -26.77 -10.18 -15.25
CA PRO A 425 -25.79 -9.12 -15.09
C PRO A 425 -26.38 -7.72 -15.38
N PHE A 426 -25.94 -6.73 -14.61
CA PHE A 426 -26.28 -5.32 -14.86
C PHE A 426 -25.78 -4.85 -16.24
N GLU A 427 -26.51 -3.90 -16.84
CA GLU A 427 -26.04 -3.22 -18.03
C GLU A 427 -24.74 -2.44 -17.77
N PHE A 428 -23.81 -2.45 -18.73
CA PHE A 428 -22.55 -1.72 -18.64
C PHE A 428 -22.75 -0.23 -18.31
N GLY A 429 -23.77 0.39 -18.93
CA GLY A 429 -24.07 1.80 -18.74
C GLY A 429 -24.45 2.16 -17.30
N VAL A 430 -25.09 1.26 -16.56
CA VAL A 430 -25.50 1.46 -15.18
C VAL A 430 -24.28 1.47 -14.26
N ILE A 431 -23.45 0.43 -14.33
CA ILE A 431 -22.24 0.30 -13.50
C ILE A 431 -21.21 1.37 -13.85
N TYR A 432 -20.97 1.59 -15.14
CA TYR A 432 -20.01 2.59 -15.61
C TYR A 432 -20.48 4.03 -15.29
N GLY A 433 -21.78 4.30 -15.44
CA GLY A 433 -22.40 5.57 -15.07
C GLY A 433 -22.30 5.85 -13.57
N ALA A 434 -22.60 4.87 -12.74
CA ALA A 434 -22.47 4.96 -11.29
C ALA A 434 -21.04 5.30 -10.86
N GLY A 435 -20.03 4.65 -11.44
CA GLY A 435 -18.62 4.97 -11.15
C GLY A 435 -18.21 6.37 -11.61
N LEU A 436 -18.67 6.81 -12.79
CA LEU A 436 -18.34 8.14 -13.32
C LEU A 436 -19.10 9.28 -12.65
N ALA A 437 -20.22 9.02 -11.98
CA ALA A 437 -20.92 10.03 -11.17
C ALA A 437 -20.02 10.62 -10.08
N TYR A 438 -18.99 9.87 -9.64
CA TYR A 438 -18.00 10.32 -8.66
C TYR A 438 -16.88 11.19 -9.22
N TYR A 439 -16.76 11.31 -10.55
CA TYR A 439 -15.68 12.07 -11.19
C TYR A 439 -15.60 13.57 -10.78
N PRO A 440 -16.71 14.32 -10.63
CA PRO A 440 -16.69 15.69 -10.11
C PRO A 440 -16.07 15.82 -8.72
N ALA A 441 -16.29 14.84 -7.82
CA ALA A 441 -15.67 14.84 -6.50
C ALA A 441 -14.15 14.61 -6.59
N VAL A 442 -13.70 13.71 -7.48
CA VAL A 442 -12.27 13.54 -7.78
C VAL A 442 -11.66 14.85 -8.28
N LEU A 443 -12.33 15.56 -9.20
CA LEU A 443 -11.87 16.85 -9.69
C LEU A 443 -11.84 17.92 -8.60
N THR A 444 -12.77 17.89 -7.66
CA THR A 444 -12.79 18.80 -6.50
C THR A 444 -11.56 18.59 -5.63
N MET A 445 -11.18 17.33 -5.37
CA MET A 445 -9.95 16.99 -4.65
C MET A 445 -8.69 17.42 -5.40
N VAL A 446 -8.65 17.23 -6.71
CA VAL A 446 -7.56 17.74 -7.57
C VAL A 446 -7.47 19.26 -7.51
N GLY A 447 -8.60 19.97 -7.61
CA GLY A 447 -8.67 21.43 -7.51
C GLY A 447 -8.21 21.94 -6.15
N LEU A 448 -8.59 21.27 -5.06
CA LEU A 448 -8.11 21.56 -3.72
C LEU A 448 -6.59 21.35 -3.60
N ALA A 449 -6.05 20.30 -4.20
CA ALA A 449 -4.59 20.07 -4.25
C ALA A 449 -3.87 21.22 -4.96
N VAL A 450 -4.41 21.68 -6.09
CA VAL A 450 -3.90 22.82 -6.85
C VAL A 450 -3.98 24.11 -6.03
N LEU A 451 -5.07 24.33 -5.30
CA LEU A 451 -5.23 25.47 -4.39
C LEU A 451 -4.14 25.48 -3.31
N ILE A 452 -3.95 24.35 -2.63
CA ILE A 452 -2.95 24.24 -1.57
C ILE A 452 -1.53 24.44 -2.12
N ILE A 453 -1.19 23.83 -3.25
CA ILE A 453 0.11 24.04 -3.90
C ILE A 453 0.27 25.49 -4.37
N GLY A 454 -0.82 26.13 -4.78
CA GLY A 454 -0.83 27.52 -5.26
C GLY A 454 -0.50 28.54 -4.18
N PHE A 455 -0.96 28.34 -2.94
CA PHE A 455 -0.77 29.32 -1.86
C PHE A 455 0.19 28.86 -0.77
N VAL A 456 0.08 27.61 -0.32
CA VAL A 456 0.81 27.10 0.85
C VAL A 456 1.35 25.68 0.57
N PRO A 457 2.35 25.52 -0.32
CA PRO A 457 2.87 24.20 -0.71
C PRO A 457 3.47 23.39 0.45
N LYS A 458 3.79 24.04 1.58
CA LYS A 458 4.30 23.40 2.80
C LYS A 458 3.27 22.46 3.44
N ILE A 459 1.98 22.79 3.36
CA ILE A 459 0.89 22.01 3.96
C ILE A 459 0.23 21.04 2.96
N SER A 460 0.81 20.84 1.77
CA SER A 460 0.22 19.96 0.75
C SER A 460 -0.01 18.52 1.22
N GLY A 461 0.62 18.09 2.31
CA GLY A 461 0.38 16.80 2.93
C GLY A 461 -0.99 16.68 3.62
N LEU A 462 -1.60 17.79 4.03
CA LEU A 462 -2.91 17.79 4.71
C LEU A 462 -4.04 17.27 3.82
N ILE A 463 -3.87 17.29 2.50
CA ILE A 463 -4.86 16.71 1.59
C ILE A 463 -5.09 15.22 1.85
N TRP A 464 -4.07 14.50 2.33
CA TRP A 464 -4.20 13.09 2.69
C TRP A 464 -5.06 12.88 3.92
N LEU A 465 -5.04 13.83 4.88
CA LEU A 465 -5.96 13.81 6.01
C LEU A 465 -7.40 13.99 5.53
N TYR A 466 -7.62 14.84 4.53
CA TYR A 466 -8.95 15.05 3.97
C TYR A 466 -9.46 13.87 3.15
N VAL A 467 -8.58 13.20 2.38
CA VAL A 467 -8.90 11.91 1.72
C VAL A 467 -9.26 10.85 2.76
N LEU A 468 -8.47 10.72 3.83
CA LEU A 468 -8.73 9.77 4.92
C LEU A 468 -10.03 10.07 5.65
N TYR A 469 -10.30 11.35 5.94
CA TYR A 469 -11.57 11.82 6.51
C TYR A 469 -12.74 11.42 5.62
N SER A 470 -12.65 11.68 4.31
CA SER A 470 -13.70 11.35 3.34
C SER A 470 -14.00 9.85 3.33
N PHE A 471 -12.95 9.02 3.36
CA PHE A 471 -13.11 7.57 3.47
C PHE A 471 -13.76 7.15 4.77
N PHE A 472 -13.26 7.64 5.91
CA PHE A 472 -13.75 7.22 7.21
C PHE A 472 -15.22 7.58 7.41
N VAL A 473 -15.60 8.80 7.05
CA VAL A 473 -16.97 9.28 7.25
C VAL A 473 -17.96 8.62 6.29
N LEU A 474 -17.59 8.37 5.04
CA LEU A 474 -18.53 7.80 4.07
C LEU A 474 -18.62 6.27 4.19
N TYR A 475 -17.51 5.61 4.51
CA TYR A 475 -17.51 4.15 4.66
C TYR A 475 -18.06 3.70 6.02
N PHE A 476 -17.69 4.39 7.11
CA PHE A 476 -18.15 4.05 8.46
C PHE A 476 -19.27 4.95 8.98
N GLY A 477 -19.77 5.91 8.19
CA GLY A 477 -20.77 6.88 8.63
C GLY A 477 -22.03 6.24 9.16
N ASN A 478 -22.57 5.29 8.41
CA ASN A 478 -23.76 4.54 8.82
C ASN A 478 -23.48 3.66 10.04
N MET A 479 -22.30 3.05 10.12
CA MET A 479 -21.89 2.20 11.25
C MET A 479 -21.76 3.00 12.56
N PHE A 480 -21.20 4.21 12.51
CA PHE A 480 -21.07 5.09 13.68
C PHE A 480 -22.27 6.03 13.86
N GLN A 481 -23.28 5.94 13.00
CA GLN A 481 -24.47 6.81 13.00
C GLN A 481 -24.11 8.31 13.03
N PHE A 482 -23.14 8.72 12.20
CA PHE A 482 -22.77 10.13 12.12
C PHE A 482 -23.91 10.98 11.54
N PRO A 483 -24.07 12.24 12.00
CA PRO A 483 -25.01 13.15 11.36
C PRO A 483 -24.63 13.46 9.90
N ASP A 484 -25.62 13.63 9.03
CA ASP A 484 -25.43 13.83 7.58
C ASP A 484 -24.46 14.98 7.22
N TRP A 485 -24.44 16.05 8.03
CA TRP A 485 -23.54 17.18 7.79
C TRP A 485 -22.06 16.77 7.81
N VAL A 486 -21.70 15.70 8.54
CA VAL A 486 -20.34 15.17 8.60
C VAL A 486 -19.97 14.57 7.25
N GLY A 487 -20.87 13.78 6.64
CA GLY A 487 -20.72 13.23 5.29
C GLY A 487 -20.65 14.33 4.22
N ASN A 488 -21.53 15.32 4.33
CA ASN A 488 -21.63 16.46 3.42
C ASN A 488 -20.45 17.45 3.51
N LEU A 489 -19.52 17.27 4.45
CA LEU A 489 -18.24 17.98 4.39
C LEU A 489 -17.33 17.42 3.28
N SER A 490 -17.51 16.15 2.91
CA SER A 490 -16.78 15.53 1.80
C SER A 490 -17.47 15.82 0.47
N PRO A 491 -16.73 16.11 -0.63
CA PRO A 491 -17.34 16.26 -1.94
C PRO A 491 -18.00 14.95 -2.42
N PHE A 492 -17.59 13.81 -1.87
CA PHE A 492 -18.16 12.50 -2.18
C PHE A 492 -19.54 12.29 -1.56
N GLY A 493 -19.90 13.02 -0.49
CA GLY A 493 -21.21 12.90 0.18
C GLY A 493 -22.36 13.57 -0.56
N TYR A 494 -22.07 14.41 -1.57
CA TYR A 494 -23.10 15.07 -2.39
C TYR A 494 -23.47 14.29 -3.66
N ILE A 495 -22.82 13.15 -3.91
CA ILE A 495 -23.07 12.35 -5.12
C ILE A 495 -24.17 11.34 -4.80
N PRO A 496 -25.21 11.22 -5.65
CA PRO A 496 -26.27 10.26 -5.43
C PRO A 496 -25.74 8.83 -5.45
N GLU A 497 -26.33 7.95 -4.63
CA GLU A 497 -25.90 6.57 -4.46
C GLU A 497 -26.38 5.67 -5.61
N LEU A 498 -25.84 5.88 -6.81
CA LEU A 498 -26.19 5.06 -7.97
C LEU A 498 -25.67 3.62 -7.83
N PRO A 499 -26.43 2.59 -8.24
CA PRO A 499 -27.72 2.64 -8.93
C PRO A 499 -28.96 2.57 -8.01
N VAL A 500 -28.80 2.78 -6.70
CA VAL A 500 -29.91 2.75 -5.73
C VAL A 500 -30.78 3.99 -5.89
N ASP A 501 -30.15 5.16 -5.99
CA ASP A 501 -30.82 6.44 -6.21
C ASP A 501 -31.03 6.75 -7.70
N GLU A 502 -31.89 7.74 -7.98
CA GLU A 502 -31.96 8.40 -9.29
C GLU A 502 -30.87 9.47 -9.44
N MET A 503 -30.43 9.72 -10.67
CA MET A 503 -29.38 10.69 -10.95
C MET A 503 -29.83 12.13 -10.68
N GLU A 504 -29.30 12.75 -9.63
CA GLU A 504 -29.43 14.18 -9.37
C GLU A 504 -28.30 15.00 -10.01
N TRP A 505 -28.64 15.80 -11.03
CA TRP A 505 -27.65 16.61 -11.75
C TRP A 505 -27.20 17.87 -11.00
N THR A 506 -28.02 18.39 -10.09
CA THR A 506 -27.75 19.66 -9.40
C THR A 506 -26.47 19.60 -8.55
N PRO A 507 -26.29 18.63 -7.64
CA PRO A 507 -25.07 18.54 -6.83
C PRO A 507 -23.82 18.30 -7.70
N VAL A 508 -23.94 17.47 -8.74
CA VAL A 508 -22.87 17.14 -9.70
C VAL A 508 -22.36 18.38 -10.45
N ILE A 509 -23.28 19.23 -10.92
CA ILE A 509 -22.94 20.48 -11.62
C ILE A 509 -22.27 21.46 -10.64
N ILE A 510 -22.80 21.61 -9.43
CA ILE A 510 -22.24 22.49 -8.40
C ILE A 510 -20.82 22.05 -8.05
N LEU A 511 -20.58 20.77 -7.79
CA LEU A 511 -19.24 20.22 -7.52
C LEU A 511 -18.27 20.51 -8.66
N THR A 512 -18.72 20.36 -9.91
CA THR A 512 -17.89 20.66 -11.07
C THR A 512 -17.49 22.14 -11.12
N ILE A 513 -18.43 23.05 -10.83
CA ILE A 513 -18.15 24.50 -10.74
C ILE A 513 -17.16 24.78 -9.61
N VAL A 514 -17.34 24.17 -8.44
CA VAL A 514 -16.42 24.31 -7.29
C VAL A 514 -15.02 23.81 -7.66
N ALA A 515 -14.90 22.65 -8.30
CA ALA A 515 -13.62 22.11 -8.76
C ALA A 515 -12.89 23.06 -9.72
N ILE A 516 -13.61 23.66 -10.68
CA ILE A 516 -13.07 24.66 -11.59
C ILE A 516 -12.62 25.91 -10.81
N GLY A 517 -13.45 26.41 -9.90
CA GLY A 517 -13.13 27.57 -9.06
C GLY A 517 -11.86 27.39 -8.23
N LEU A 518 -11.76 26.26 -7.51
CA LEU A 518 -10.57 25.90 -6.72
C LEU A 518 -9.32 25.83 -7.60
N THR A 519 -9.44 25.21 -8.77
CA THR A 519 -8.33 25.09 -9.72
C THR A 519 -7.88 26.45 -10.24
N VAL A 520 -8.80 27.32 -10.66
CA VAL A 520 -8.48 28.67 -11.17
C VAL A 520 -7.82 29.53 -10.09
N VAL A 521 -8.37 29.55 -8.88
CA VAL A 521 -7.80 30.29 -7.76
C VAL A 521 -6.41 29.75 -7.39
N GLY A 522 -6.24 28.42 -7.38
CA GLY A 522 -4.94 27.79 -7.14
C GLY A 522 -3.89 28.11 -8.21
N MET A 523 -4.29 28.14 -9.49
CA MET A 523 -3.40 28.56 -10.58
C MET A 523 -2.94 30.02 -10.43
N PHE A 524 -3.84 30.91 -10.00
CA PHE A 524 -3.50 32.29 -9.72
C PHE A 524 -2.51 32.42 -8.56
N GLY A 525 -2.72 31.66 -7.48
CA GLY A 525 -1.77 31.56 -6.37
C GLY A 525 -0.39 31.10 -6.83
N TYR A 526 -0.35 30.00 -7.61
CA TYR A 526 0.90 29.43 -8.11
C TYR A 526 1.71 30.41 -8.97
N ASN A 527 1.03 31.23 -9.77
CA ASN A 527 1.69 32.23 -10.60
C ASN A 527 2.24 33.41 -9.79
N ARG A 528 1.63 33.75 -8.64
CA ARG A 528 2.04 34.88 -7.80
C ARG A 528 3.06 34.52 -6.73
N ARG A 529 3.04 33.30 -6.21
CA ARG A 529 3.95 32.90 -5.14
C ARG A 529 5.37 32.71 -5.64
N ASP A 530 6.33 32.79 -4.73
CA ASP A 530 7.70 32.38 -5.02
C ASP A 530 7.80 30.86 -5.13
N ILE A 531 8.70 30.41 -6.01
CA ILE A 531 9.04 29.00 -6.18
C ILE A 531 10.07 28.66 -5.10
N GLN A 532 9.86 27.56 -4.39
CA GLN A 532 10.78 27.12 -3.34
C GLN A 532 11.96 26.39 -4.01
N GLY A 533 13.13 27.03 -4.00
CA GLY A 533 14.38 26.54 -4.60
C GLY A 533 15.57 27.31 -4.05
#